data_AF-A0A5S3RFS1-F1
#
_entry.id   AF-A0A5S3RFS1-F1
#
_cell.length_a   1.000
_cell.length_b   1.000
_cell.length_c   1.000
_cell.angle_alpha   90.00
_cell.angle_beta   90.00
_cell.angle_gamma   90.00
#
_symmetry.space_group_name_H-M   'P 1'
#
loop_
_entity.id
_entity.type
_entity.pdbx_description
1 polymer ?
#
loop_
_entity_poly.entity_id
_entity_poly.type
_entity_poly.pdbx_seq_one_letter_code
_entity_poly.pdbx_strand_id
1 'polypeptide(L)'
;MNESEWQSSTVEAWDEEKDPIVVIAVKQNFEYDVKGNVYPDPAGAPVVLADDFDGEGLEACLTAVSEVQPYKTGFEVYGELTCFPPTDKQARVIEVGLKLGCNDRVFVDKLLRVTGERVWKRSLFGPVASDPLVLSSCVLNYQLAYGGTSPSDEEQVSTQNPLGRGYKLKNKEAKGQPLPQVEYANQVLKKPSHDTAVASFAAIPPFWSPRGDKLPEVDEAQALAGKFPFKEVVPAAHYQVAPQDQQTPNPFSDGWWIEMMGLTPDLPYGQSLKLTLPRIVPRCRLVNGPDAAPIDMQCDTLVIDSQTQQFSLIWRGKVKKSQTGSNSVFLVEEAQTQGVAHAV
;
A
#
# COMPACT_ATOMS: atom_id res chain seq x y z
N MET A 1 6.46 25.01 8.98
CA MET A 1 6.49 25.00 10.46
C MET A 1 5.48 23.96 10.90
N ASN A 2 5.90 23.04 11.75
CA ASN A 2 5.02 21.99 12.25
C ASN A 2 4.90 22.18 13.76
N GLU A 3 3.69 22.49 14.22
CA GLU A 3 3.34 22.68 15.64
C GLU A 3 2.51 21.50 16.18
N SER A 4 2.33 20.46 15.38
CA SER A 4 1.73 19.19 15.79
C SER A 4 2.79 18.17 16.22
N GLU A 5 2.35 17.07 16.83
CA GLU A 5 3.23 15.92 17.11
C GLU A 5 3.38 14.97 15.91
N TRP A 6 2.76 15.29 14.77
CA TRP A 6 2.79 14.46 13.57
C TRP A 6 4.00 14.74 12.69
N GLN A 7 4.24 13.87 11.72
CA GLN A 7 5.26 14.10 10.69
C GLN A 7 4.64 14.90 9.54
N SER A 8 5.37 15.84 8.95
CA SER A 8 4.87 16.62 7.81
C SER A 8 5.96 16.97 6.81
N SER A 9 5.64 16.92 5.52
CA SER A 9 6.55 17.27 4.43
C SER A 9 5.82 17.99 3.31
N THR A 10 6.57 18.74 2.52
CA THR A 10 6.05 19.41 1.31
C THR A 10 6.92 19.09 0.10
N VAL A 11 6.30 18.85 -1.04
CA VAL A 11 7.00 18.64 -2.32
C VAL A 11 6.32 19.43 -3.43
N GLU A 12 7.10 19.86 -4.42
CA GLU A 12 6.54 20.41 -5.65
C GLU A 12 6.08 19.28 -6.58
N ALA A 13 4.95 19.47 -7.24
CA ALA A 13 4.40 18.52 -8.18
C ALA A 13 3.54 19.24 -9.24
N TRP A 14 2.80 18.48 -10.03
CA TRP A 14 1.80 18.99 -10.96
C TRP A 14 0.46 18.32 -10.71
N ASP A 15 -0.62 19.08 -10.89
CA ASP A 15 -1.97 18.59 -10.72
C ASP A 15 -2.61 18.08 -12.03
N GLU A 16 -3.90 17.76 -11.97
CA GLU A 16 -4.72 17.27 -13.07
C GLU A 16 -4.84 18.28 -14.23
N GLU A 17 -4.61 19.56 -13.95
CA GLU A 17 -4.62 20.65 -14.93
C GLU A 17 -3.21 20.94 -15.50
N LYS A 18 -2.21 20.14 -15.09
CA LYS A 18 -0.79 20.32 -15.39
C LYS A 18 -0.19 21.59 -14.76
N ASP A 19 -0.87 22.19 -13.79
CA ASP A 19 -0.37 23.36 -13.09
C ASP A 19 0.62 22.95 -12.00
N PRO A 20 1.71 23.71 -11.79
CA PRO A 20 2.60 23.48 -10.67
C PRO A 20 1.86 23.69 -9.33
N ILE A 21 2.01 22.73 -8.43
CA ILE A 21 1.44 22.74 -7.09
C ILE A 21 2.52 22.47 -6.04
N VAL A 22 2.21 22.83 -4.80
CA VAL A 22 2.91 22.29 -3.62
C VAL A 22 1.96 21.32 -2.93
N VAL A 23 2.40 20.08 -2.78
CA VAL A 23 1.71 19.03 -2.02
C VAL A 23 2.16 19.13 -0.58
N ILE A 24 1.22 19.03 0.35
CA ILE A 24 1.46 18.95 1.78
C ILE A 24 1.01 17.57 2.24
N ALA A 25 1.94 16.77 2.76
CA ALA A 25 1.66 15.49 3.38
C ALA A 25 1.82 15.61 4.90
N VAL A 26 0.83 15.13 5.64
CA VAL A 26 0.86 14.97 7.10
C VAL A 26 0.63 13.51 7.42
N LYS A 27 1.56 12.89 8.13
CA LYS A 27 1.53 11.48 8.51
C LYS A 27 1.30 11.36 10.00
N GLN A 28 0.19 10.73 10.34
CA GLN A 28 -0.19 10.39 11.71
C GLN A 28 0.12 8.93 11.95
N ASN A 29 1.00 8.64 12.89
CA ASN A 29 1.44 7.29 13.23
C ASN A 29 0.73 6.82 14.49
N PHE A 30 0.40 5.54 14.53
CA PHE A 30 -0.30 4.89 15.62
C PHE A 30 0.27 3.50 15.86
N GLU A 31 0.24 3.10 17.13
CA GLU A 31 0.45 1.73 17.57
C GLU A 31 -0.88 1.12 18.01
N TYR A 32 -0.98 -0.20 17.95
CA TYR A 32 -2.14 -0.92 18.45
C TYR A 32 -1.76 -2.15 19.26
N ASP A 33 -2.66 -2.58 20.13
CA ASP A 33 -2.51 -3.83 20.89
C ASP A 33 -3.44 -4.94 20.38
N VAL A 34 -3.20 -6.16 20.84
CA VAL A 34 -4.01 -7.35 20.51
C VAL A 34 -5.45 -7.30 21.03
N LYS A 35 -5.82 -6.29 21.84
CA LYS A 35 -7.20 -6.05 22.29
C LYS A 35 -7.94 -5.06 21.39
N GLY A 36 -7.25 -4.46 20.43
CA GLY A 36 -7.78 -3.51 19.48
C GLY A 36 -7.76 -2.07 19.96
N ASN A 37 -7.03 -1.76 21.03
CA ASN A 37 -6.80 -0.37 21.44
C ASN A 37 -5.75 0.26 20.52
N VAL A 38 -5.94 1.55 20.22
CA VAL A 38 -5.08 2.34 19.34
C VAL A 38 -4.51 3.51 20.13
N TYR A 39 -3.21 3.77 19.97
CA TYR A 39 -2.47 4.81 20.67
C TYR A 39 -1.68 5.66 19.66
N PRO A 40 -1.65 7.00 19.79
CA PRO A 40 -0.77 7.83 18.97
C PRO A 40 0.71 7.48 19.18
N ASP A 41 1.48 7.44 18.10
CA ASP A 41 2.94 7.27 18.11
C ASP A 41 3.63 8.47 17.43
N PRO A 42 3.81 9.60 18.14
CA PRO A 42 4.39 10.80 17.55
C PRO A 42 5.87 10.63 17.15
N ALA A 43 6.57 9.64 17.73
CA ALA A 43 7.95 9.29 17.41
C ALA A 43 8.07 8.35 16.19
N GLY A 44 6.94 7.93 15.60
CA GLY A 44 6.90 7.02 14.47
C GLY A 44 7.58 7.54 13.21
N ALA A 45 7.66 6.67 12.20
CA ALA A 45 8.44 6.91 10.98
C ALA A 45 8.07 8.24 10.27
N PRO A 46 9.08 8.93 9.69
CA PRO A 46 8.86 10.16 8.94
C PRO A 46 8.01 9.93 7.67
N VAL A 47 7.60 11.04 7.05
CA VAL A 47 7.00 11.01 5.71
C VAL A 47 8.06 10.53 4.71
N VAL A 48 7.74 9.50 3.94
CA VAL A 48 8.61 8.97 2.90
C VAL A 48 8.48 9.83 1.63
N LEU A 49 9.57 10.49 1.22
CA LEU A 49 9.55 11.47 0.13
C LEU A 49 9.66 10.84 -1.26
N ALA A 50 10.32 9.68 -1.38
CA ALA A 50 10.57 9.02 -2.65
C ALA A 50 10.45 7.51 -2.48
N ASP A 51 10.11 6.83 -3.58
CA ASP A 51 10.24 5.38 -3.63
C ASP A 51 11.73 5.02 -3.50
N ASP A 52 12.02 3.94 -2.78
CA ASP A 52 13.36 3.37 -2.70
C ASP A 52 13.31 1.89 -3.10
N PHE A 53 14.41 1.40 -3.67
CA PHE A 53 14.49 0.07 -4.25
C PHE A 53 15.77 -0.64 -3.85
N ASP A 54 15.64 -1.92 -3.51
CA ASP A 54 16.77 -2.84 -3.43
C ASP A 54 16.91 -3.62 -4.75
N GLY A 55 18.08 -3.48 -5.39
CA GLY A 55 18.37 -4.03 -6.71
C GLY A 55 18.17 -3.05 -7.87
N GLU A 56 18.18 -3.58 -9.10
CA GLU A 56 18.10 -2.79 -10.33
C GLU A 56 17.04 -3.35 -11.29
N GLY A 57 16.52 -2.49 -12.18
CA GLY A 57 15.60 -2.88 -13.24
C GLY A 57 14.19 -3.23 -12.73
N LEU A 58 13.45 -3.98 -13.56
CA LEU A 58 12.06 -4.33 -13.28
C LEU A 58 11.91 -5.30 -12.10
N GLU A 59 12.98 -6.01 -11.75
CA GLU A 59 13.04 -6.96 -10.63
C GLU A 59 13.51 -6.29 -9.33
N ALA A 60 13.72 -4.97 -9.29
CA ALA A 60 14.07 -4.29 -8.06
C ALA A 60 12.92 -4.33 -7.04
N CYS A 61 13.23 -4.64 -5.78
CA CYS A 61 12.25 -4.75 -4.70
C CYS A 61 11.99 -3.36 -4.11
N LEU A 62 10.74 -2.91 -4.13
CA LEU A 62 10.33 -1.66 -3.47
C LEU A 62 10.49 -1.80 -1.95
N THR A 63 11.34 -0.96 -1.35
CA THR A 63 11.66 -0.96 0.09
C THR A 63 11.09 0.25 0.82
N ALA A 64 10.83 1.35 0.11
CA ALA A 64 10.12 2.50 0.62
C ALA A 64 9.11 3.00 -0.41
N VAL A 65 7.95 3.47 0.05
CA VAL A 65 6.85 3.93 -0.81
C VAL A 65 6.65 5.43 -0.62
N SER A 66 6.73 6.22 -1.68
CA SER A 66 6.54 7.66 -1.64
C SER A 66 5.13 8.01 -1.16
N GLU A 67 5.09 8.74 -0.04
CA GLU A 67 3.89 9.24 0.64
C GLU A 67 3.61 10.69 0.28
N VAL A 68 4.12 11.19 -0.85
CA VAL A 68 3.97 12.58 -1.30
C VAL A 68 3.45 12.69 -2.74
N GLN A 69 2.63 11.71 -3.15
CA GLN A 69 1.96 11.70 -4.45
C GLN A 69 1.16 12.99 -4.71
N PRO A 70 0.99 13.46 -5.96
CA PRO A 70 0.34 14.75 -6.22
C PRO A 70 -1.15 14.77 -5.88
N TYR A 71 -1.85 13.69 -6.20
CA TYR A 71 -3.28 13.51 -5.94
C TYR A 71 -3.65 12.03 -5.99
N LYS A 72 -4.67 11.66 -5.22
CA LYS A 72 -5.29 10.33 -5.19
C LYS A 72 -6.80 10.47 -5.28
N THR A 73 -7.51 9.36 -5.51
CA THR A 73 -8.97 9.34 -5.53
C THR A 73 -9.48 8.33 -4.52
N GLY A 74 -10.40 8.76 -3.64
CA GLY A 74 -10.96 7.90 -2.61
C GLY A 74 -9.95 7.60 -1.50
N PHE A 75 -9.87 6.33 -1.11
CA PHE A 75 -9.00 5.85 -0.04
C PHE A 75 -8.39 4.51 -0.42
N GLU A 76 -7.15 4.26 -0.02
CA GLU A 76 -6.48 2.98 -0.20
C GLU A 76 -5.81 2.46 1.07
N VAL A 77 -5.65 1.14 1.14
CA VAL A 77 -4.91 0.45 2.20
C VAL A 77 -3.84 -0.45 1.62
N TYR A 78 -2.62 -0.34 2.13
CA TYR A 78 -1.52 -1.26 1.84
C TYR A 78 -0.63 -1.45 3.06
N GLY A 79 0.29 -2.40 3.01
CA GLY A 79 1.22 -2.58 4.12
C GLY A 79 2.20 -3.72 3.95
N GLU A 80 3.18 -3.72 4.84
CA GLU A 80 4.03 -4.88 5.08
C GLU A 80 3.34 -5.79 6.09
N LEU A 81 2.61 -6.78 5.57
CA LEU A 81 1.84 -7.69 6.39
C LEU A 81 2.55 -9.03 6.53
N THR A 82 2.65 -9.53 7.75
CA THR A 82 3.22 -10.83 8.12
C THR A 82 2.07 -11.77 8.44
N CYS A 83 2.13 -12.99 7.91
CA CYS A 83 1.19 -14.03 8.34
C CYS A 83 1.71 -14.75 9.60
N PHE A 84 0.79 -15.12 10.48
CA PHE A 84 1.09 -15.83 11.73
C PHE A 84 0.33 -17.16 11.78
N PRO A 85 0.94 -18.26 11.29
CA PRO A 85 0.36 -19.60 11.43
C PRO A 85 0.23 -20.01 12.91
N PRO A 86 -0.75 -20.86 13.26
CA PRO A 86 -0.90 -21.35 14.64
C PRO A 86 0.33 -22.14 15.08
N THR A 87 0.98 -21.71 16.16
CA THR A 87 2.27 -22.25 16.64
C THR A 87 2.17 -23.64 17.28
N ASP A 88 0.99 -24.00 17.79
CA ASP A 88 0.68 -25.30 18.38
C ASP A 88 0.41 -26.39 17.32
N LYS A 89 0.34 -26.02 16.04
CA LYS A 89 0.00 -26.90 14.93
C LYS A 89 1.07 -26.82 13.85
N GLN A 90 1.35 -27.95 13.20
CA GLN A 90 2.14 -27.96 11.96
C GLN A 90 1.29 -27.50 10.78
N ALA A 91 0.77 -26.26 10.85
CA ALA A 91 -0.01 -25.68 9.76
C ALA A 91 0.83 -25.61 8.49
N ARG A 92 0.22 -25.99 7.37
CA ARG A 92 0.85 -25.95 6.04
C ARG A 92 0.14 -24.99 5.09
N VAL A 93 -1.08 -24.61 5.46
CA VAL A 93 -1.94 -23.68 4.74
C VAL A 93 -2.74 -22.91 5.77
N ILE A 94 -2.81 -21.61 5.60
CA ILE A 94 -3.72 -20.73 6.31
C ILE A 94 -4.39 -19.77 5.32
N GLU A 95 -5.52 -19.21 5.72
CA GLU A 95 -6.10 -18.02 5.12
C GLU A 95 -5.83 -16.81 6.02
N VAL A 96 -5.52 -15.68 5.39
CA VAL A 96 -5.33 -14.38 6.03
C VAL A 96 -6.25 -13.36 5.38
N GLY A 97 -6.81 -12.47 6.19
CA GLY A 97 -7.86 -11.55 5.75
C GLY A 97 -7.62 -10.12 6.18
N LEU A 98 -8.00 -9.18 5.32
CA LEU A 98 -8.08 -7.75 5.62
C LEU A 98 -9.43 -7.24 5.14
N LYS A 99 -10.17 -6.61 6.06
CA LYS A 99 -11.39 -5.87 5.75
C LYS A 99 -11.25 -4.42 6.17
N LEU A 100 -11.73 -3.51 5.34
CA LEU A 100 -11.81 -2.08 5.63
C LEU A 100 -13.26 -1.66 5.46
N GLY A 101 -13.76 -0.86 6.40
CA GLY A 101 -15.14 -0.42 6.35
C GLY A 101 -15.40 0.83 7.19
N CYS A 102 -16.67 1.23 7.20
CA CYS A 102 -17.16 2.33 8.01
C CYS A 102 -18.53 1.97 8.55
N ASN A 103 -18.70 2.08 9.88
CA ASN A 103 -19.90 1.60 10.58
C ASN A 103 -20.21 0.15 10.16
N ASP A 104 -21.42 -0.13 9.67
CA ASP A 104 -21.85 -1.48 9.26
C ASP A 104 -21.47 -1.85 7.81
N ARG A 105 -20.84 -0.93 7.05
CA ARG A 105 -20.50 -1.16 5.64
C ARG A 105 -19.05 -1.63 5.50
N VAL A 106 -18.85 -2.65 4.67
CA VAL A 106 -17.53 -3.13 4.24
C VAL A 106 -17.22 -2.58 2.86
N PHE A 107 -16.06 -1.98 2.70
CA PHE A 107 -15.58 -1.39 1.45
C PHE A 107 -14.53 -2.24 0.76
N VAL A 108 -13.64 -2.87 1.54
CA VAL A 108 -12.63 -3.82 1.10
C VAL A 108 -12.82 -5.11 1.88
N ASP A 109 -12.80 -6.25 1.20
CA ASP A 109 -12.80 -7.58 1.80
C ASP A 109 -11.85 -8.48 1.00
N LYS A 110 -10.62 -8.60 1.49
CA LYS A 110 -9.55 -9.33 0.83
C LYS A 110 -9.16 -10.55 1.64
N LEU A 111 -9.25 -11.72 1.03
CA LEU A 111 -8.87 -13.00 1.62
C LEU A 111 -7.82 -13.70 0.77
N LEU A 112 -6.64 -13.87 1.34
CA LEU A 112 -5.51 -14.56 0.71
C LEU A 112 -5.28 -15.92 1.37
N ARG A 113 -4.90 -16.90 0.56
CA ARG A 113 -4.41 -18.20 1.01
C ARG A 113 -2.89 -18.15 1.02
N VAL A 114 -2.31 -18.46 2.17
CA VAL A 114 -0.87 -18.61 2.37
C VAL A 114 -0.56 -20.09 2.54
N THR A 115 0.31 -20.61 1.71
CA THR A 115 0.68 -22.01 1.67
C THR A 115 2.19 -22.14 1.86
N GLY A 116 2.63 -23.06 2.71
CA GLY A 116 4.05 -23.41 2.81
C GLY A 116 4.58 -23.89 1.46
N GLU A 117 5.90 -23.85 1.28
CA GLU A 117 6.51 -24.05 -0.02
C GLU A 117 6.02 -25.31 -0.74
N ARG A 118 5.77 -25.15 -2.04
CA ARG A 118 5.36 -26.22 -2.95
C ARG A 118 6.16 -26.13 -4.24
N VAL A 119 6.36 -27.28 -4.85
CA VAL A 119 6.95 -27.40 -6.19
C VAL A 119 6.10 -28.30 -7.06
N TRP A 120 6.19 -28.15 -8.38
CA TRP A 120 5.58 -29.11 -9.30
C TRP A 120 6.34 -30.45 -9.29
N LYS A 121 5.61 -31.54 -9.13
CA LYS A 121 6.10 -32.93 -9.21
C LYS A 121 5.55 -33.62 -10.46
N ARG A 122 6.24 -34.66 -10.93
CA ARG A 122 5.74 -35.52 -12.01
C ARG A 122 4.64 -36.44 -11.45
N SER A 123 3.59 -36.66 -12.24
CA SER A 123 2.60 -37.71 -12.02
C SER A 123 2.22 -38.37 -13.36
N LEU A 124 1.46 -39.48 -13.31
CA LEU A 124 1.00 -40.20 -14.49
C LEU A 124 0.10 -39.35 -15.41
N PHE A 125 -0.62 -38.37 -14.85
CA PHE A 125 -1.55 -37.51 -15.59
C PHE A 125 -1.01 -36.09 -15.81
N GLY A 126 0.32 -35.91 -15.69
CA GLY A 126 0.99 -34.61 -15.87
C GLY A 126 1.53 -34.02 -14.55
N PRO A 127 2.04 -32.78 -14.56
CA PRO A 127 2.56 -32.16 -13.36
C PRO A 127 1.46 -31.92 -12.31
N VAL A 128 1.78 -32.18 -11.05
CA VAL A 128 0.91 -31.95 -9.89
C VAL A 128 1.68 -31.19 -8.82
N ALA A 129 1.03 -30.31 -8.08
CA ALA A 129 1.66 -29.63 -6.95
C ALA A 129 2.07 -30.65 -5.87
N SER A 130 3.22 -30.44 -5.24
CA SER A 130 3.59 -31.19 -4.05
C SER A 130 2.66 -30.87 -2.88
N ASP A 131 2.61 -31.76 -1.89
CA ASP A 131 2.13 -31.36 -0.57
C ASP A 131 2.93 -30.15 -0.07
N PRO A 132 2.28 -29.18 0.56
CA PRO A 132 2.95 -28.01 1.12
C PRO A 132 3.84 -28.41 2.29
N LEU A 133 4.99 -27.74 2.41
CA LEU A 133 5.80 -27.81 3.62
C LEU A 133 5.07 -27.14 4.80
N VAL A 134 5.60 -27.34 6.01
CA VAL A 134 5.13 -26.60 7.19
C VAL A 134 5.37 -25.11 6.95
N LEU A 135 4.35 -24.30 7.22
CA LEU A 135 4.37 -22.86 7.02
C LEU A 135 4.91 -22.20 8.30
N SER A 136 6.00 -21.45 8.16
CA SER A 136 6.46 -20.51 9.18
C SER A 136 5.83 -19.14 8.96
N SER A 137 5.85 -18.27 9.98
CA SER A 137 5.54 -16.86 9.79
C SER A 137 6.42 -16.25 8.71
N CYS A 138 5.84 -15.46 7.83
CA CYS A 138 6.55 -14.78 6.76
C CYS A 138 5.85 -13.50 6.33
N VAL A 139 6.64 -12.54 5.87
CA VAL A 139 6.17 -11.31 5.24
C VAL A 139 5.53 -11.65 3.89
N LEU A 140 4.31 -11.16 3.68
CA LEU A 140 3.47 -11.41 2.51
C LEU A 140 3.83 -10.43 1.37
N ASN A 141 5.04 -10.59 0.85
CA ASN A 141 5.56 -9.77 -0.24
C ASN A 141 5.31 -10.38 -1.64
N TYR A 142 5.61 -9.60 -2.68
CA TYR A 142 5.43 -9.99 -4.08
C TYR A 142 6.30 -11.18 -4.52
N GLN A 143 7.43 -11.44 -3.87
CA GLN A 143 8.27 -12.60 -4.18
C GLN A 143 7.56 -13.92 -3.88
N LEU A 144 6.57 -13.91 -2.98
CA LEU A 144 5.77 -15.07 -2.62
C LEU A 144 4.52 -15.24 -3.51
N ALA A 145 4.18 -14.25 -4.34
CA ALA A 145 2.98 -14.22 -5.16
C ALA A 145 3.21 -14.75 -6.58
N TYR A 146 2.12 -14.92 -7.34
CA TYR A 146 2.21 -15.27 -8.76
C TYR A 146 2.96 -14.21 -9.56
N GLY A 147 3.78 -14.64 -10.52
CA GLY A 147 4.56 -13.79 -11.39
C GLY A 147 5.90 -14.43 -11.73
N GLY A 148 6.91 -13.63 -11.96
CA GLY A 148 8.25 -14.06 -12.30
C GLY A 148 8.54 -13.99 -13.79
N THR A 149 9.64 -14.63 -14.14
CA THR A 149 10.19 -14.73 -15.49
C THR A 149 10.11 -16.17 -15.99
N SER A 150 9.88 -16.37 -17.28
CA SER A 150 9.85 -17.69 -17.89
C SER A 150 11.23 -18.37 -17.78
N PRO A 151 11.33 -19.59 -17.22
CA PRO A 151 12.60 -20.32 -17.13
C PRO A 151 13.21 -20.70 -18.49
N SER A 152 12.44 -20.61 -19.57
CA SER A 152 12.91 -20.94 -20.93
C SER A 152 13.16 -19.73 -21.82
N ASP A 153 12.80 -18.53 -21.35
CA ASP A 153 12.85 -17.30 -22.13
C ASP A 153 12.87 -16.09 -21.18
N GLU A 154 14.07 -15.55 -20.91
CA GLU A 154 14.27 -14.43 -19.97
C GLU A 154 13.61 -13.13 -20.43
N GLU A 155 13.23 -13.01 -21.71
CA GLU A 155 12.47 -11.86 -22.22
C GLU A 155 10.99 -11.92 -21.83
N GLN A 156 10.49 -13.10 -21.44
CA GLN A 156 9.11 -13.29 -20.99
C GLN A 156 8.98 -13.09 -19.48
N VAL A 157 8.93 -11.83 -19.08
CA VAL A 157 8.76 -11.39 -17.69
C VAL A 157 7.30 -10.97 -17.43
N SER A 158 6.77 -11.30 -16.26
CA SER A 158 5.47 -10.79 -15.81
C SER A 158 5.52 -9.29 -15.59
N THR A 159 4.74 -8.50 -16.31
CA THR A 159 4.69 -7.03 -16.10
C THR A 159 3.99 -6.65 -14.78
N GLN A 160 3.14 -7.52 -14.24
CA GLN A 160 2.43 -7.28 -12.97
C GLN A 160 3.26 -7.63 -11.74
N ASN A 161 4.18 -8.59 -11.87
CA ASN A 161 5.05 -9.01 -10.77
C ASN A 161 6.29 -9.75 -11.29
N PRO A 162 7.31 -9.03 -11.79
CA PRO A 162 8.60 -9.60 -12.20
C PRO A 162 9.32 -10.39 -11.11
N LEU A 163 9.13 -10.01 -9.84
CA LEU A 163 9.74 -10.66 -8.67
C LEU A 163 9.06 -11.97 -8.26
N GLY A 164 7.88 -12.23 -8.80
CA GLY A 164 7.04 -13.33 -8.38
C GLY A 164 7.59 -14.72 -8.73
N ARG A 165 6.78 -15.72 -8.42
CA ARG A 165 7.07 -17.12 -8.74
C ARG A 165 5.88 -17.79 -9.39
N GLY A 166 6.14 -18.95 -9.98
CA GLY A 166 5.10 -19.77 -10.59
C GLY A 166 4.62 -19.27 -11.95
N TYR A 167 5.40 -18.40 -12.62
CA TYR A 167 5.15 -17.95 -14.00
C TYR A 167 4.78 -19.13 -14.91
N LYS A 168 3.87 -18.92 -15.85
CA LYS A 168 3.39 -19.96 -16.76
C LYS A 168 4.51 -20.79 -17.40
N LEU A 169 4.37 -22.12 -17.36
CA LEU A 169 5.35 -23.09 -17.82
C LEU A 169 4.74 -24.07 -18.81
N LYS A 170 5.60 -24.66 -19.66
CA LYS A 170 5.25 -25.91 -20.34
C LYS A 170 5.38 -27.07 -19.36
N ASN A 171 4.56 -28.11 -19.52
CA ASN A 171 4.56 -29.27 -18.61
C ASN A 171 5.95 -29.93 -18.45
N LYS A 172 6.78 -29.90 -19.50
CA LYS A 172 8.15 -30.45 -19.47
C LYS A 172 9.12 -29.67 -18.58
N GLU A 173 8.88 -28.36 -18.40
CA GLU A 173 9.69 -27.44 -17.59
C GLU A 173 9.19 -27.37 -16.15
N ALA A 174 7.96 -27.83 -15.89
CA ALA A 174 7.32 -27.68 -14.58
C ALA A 174 8.11 -28.33 -13.43
N LYS A 175 8.66 -29.54 -13.61
CA LYS A 175 9.22 -30.32 -12.49
C LYS A 175 10.26 -29.52 -11.69
N GLY A 176 9.99 -29.37 -10.40
CA GLY A 176 10.88 -28.68 -9.45
C GLY A 176 10.67 -27.17 -9.39
N GLN A 177 9.93 -26.58 -10.31
CA GLN A 177 9.63 -25.15 -10.29
C GLN A 177 8.68 -24.82 -9.13
N PRO A 178 8.92 -23.70 -8.43
CA PRO A 178 8.13 -23.31 -7.27
C PRO A 178 6.72 -22.86 -7.67
N LEU A 179 5.74 -23.13 -6.80
CA LEU A 179 4.43 -22.50 -6.89
C LEU A 179 4.38 -21.23 -6.02
N PRO A 180 3.45 -20.30 -6.30
CA PRO A 180 3.14 -19.21 -5.40
C PRO A 180 2.79 -19.73 -4.00
N GLN A 181 3.28 -19.00 -2.99
CA GLN A 181 2.91 -19.22 -1.59
C GLN A 181 1.71 -18.35 -1.20
N VAL A 182 1.57 -17.17 -1.80
CA VAL A 182 0.46 -16.23 -1.58
C VAL A 182 -0.42 -16.18 -2.82
N GLU A 183 -1.68 -16.55 -2.66
CA GLU A 183 -2.68 -16.60 -3.73
C GLU A 183 -4.02 -16.06 -3.21
N TYR A 184 -4.91 -15.61 -4.10
CA TYR A 184 -6.30 -15.39 -3.68
C TYR A 184 -6.94 -16.73 -3.29
N ALA A 185 -7.69 -16.76 -2.19
CA ALA A 185 -8.25 -18.01 -1.68
C ALA A 185 -9.14 -18.74 -2.71
N ASN A 186 -9.78 -18.00 -3.61
CA ASN A 186 -10.64 -18.51 -4.69
C ASN A 186 -9.93 -18.64 -6.05
N GLN A 187 -8.68 -18.21 -6.21
CA GLN A 187 -7.93 -18.24 -7.48
C GLN A 187 -6.50 -18.78 -7.27
N VAL A 188 -6.42 -20.09 -7.04
CA VAL A 188 -5.13 -20.80 -6.91
C VAL A 188 -4.65 -21.36 -8.25
N LEU A 189 -3.34 -21.40 -8.44
CA LEU A 189 -2.67 -21.97 -9.60
C LEU A 189 -2.79 -23.50 -9.60
N LYS A 190 -3.66 -24.02 -10.47
CA LYS A 190 -3.97 -25.46 -10.53
C LYS A 190 -3.11 -26.24 -11.52
N LYS A 191 -2.53 -25.58 -12.52
CA LYS A 191 -1.70 -26.21 -13.57
C LYS A 191 -0.52 -25.30 -13.93
N PRO A 192 0.62 -25.85 -14.36
CA PRO A 192 1.79 -25.04 -14.73
C PRO A 192 1.53 -24.07 -15.88
N SER A 193 0.63 -24.41 -16.81
CA SER A 193 0.36 -23.60 -18.00
C SER A 193 -0.73 -22.53 -17.80
N HIS A 194 -1.28 -22.40 -16.59
CA HIS A 194 -2.32 -21.42 -16.29
C HIS A 194 -1.69 -20.13 -15.75
N ASP A 195 -2.36 -19.01 -15.97
CA ASP A 195 -2.13 -17.78 -15.24
C ASP A 195 -3.07 -17.70 -14.03
N THR A 196 -2.65 -16.95 -13.00
CA THR A 196 -3.52 -16.53 -11.89
C THR A 196 -3.25 -15.07 -11.52
N ALA A 197 -4.11 -14.47 -10.72
CA ALA A 197 -3.94 -13.09 -10.29
C ALA A 197 -2.79 -12.94 -9.29
N VAL A 198 -2.09 -11.81 -9.34
CA VAL A 198 -1.07 -11.45 -8.36
C VAL A 198 -1.75 -11.04 -7.05
N ALA A 199 -1.46 -11.77 -5.97
CA ALA A 199 -2.04 -11.57 -4.65
C ALA A 199 -1.00 -10.97 -3.69
N SER A 200 -1.29 -9.79 -3.13
CA SER A 200 -0.43 -9.11 -2.16
C SER A 200 -1.23 -8.08 -1.38
N PHE A 201 -0.77 -7.72 -0.17
CA PHE A 201 -1.23 -6.53 0.56
C PHE A 201 -0.30 -5.32 0.37
N ALA A 202 0.89 -5.53 -0.20
CA ALA A 202 1.92 -4.51 -0.37
C ALA A 202 1.61 -3.53 -1.51
N ALA A 203 2.34 -2.41 -1.54
CA ALA A 203 2.26 -1.42 -2.61
C ALA A 203 2.87 -1.94 -3.93
N ILE A 204 2.22 -1.63 -5.05
CA ILE A 204 2.69 -1.95 -6.40
C ILE A 204 3.75 -0.91 -6.80
N PRO A 205 4.95 -1.31 -7.27
CA PRO A 205 5.94 -0.40 -7.84
C PRO A 205 5.40 0.45 -9.00
N PRO A 206 5.88 1.70 -9.19
CA PRO A 206 5.33 2.63 -10.18
C PRO A 206 5.50 2.17 -11.63
N PHE A 207 6.51 1.33 -11.91
CA PHE A 207 6.81 0.78 -13.23
C PHE A 207 6.19 -0.60 -13.48
N TRP A 208 5.49 -1.20 -12.51
CA TRP A 208 4.75 -2.46 -12.70
C TRP A 208 3.33 -2.20 -13.17
N SER A 209 2.78 -3.12 -13.98
CA SER A 209 1.36 -3.12 -14.31
C SER A 209 0.52 -3.30 -13.02
N PRO A 210 -0.58 -2.57 -12.84
CA PRO A 210 -1.21 -1.66 -13.79
C PRO A 210 -0.77 -0.18 -13.64
N ARG A 211 0.19 0.13 -12.75
CA ARG A 211 0.63 1.53 -12.52
C ARG A 211 1.47 2.06 -13.68
N GLY A 212 2.44 1.27 -14.12
CA GLY A 212 3.32 1.61 -15.24
C GLY A 212 2.54 1.83 -16.53
N ASP A 213 1.53 1.00 -16.78
CA ASP A 213 0.67 1.08 -17.98
C ASP A 213 -0.12 2.39 -18.07
N LYS A 214 -0.30 3.11 -16.94
CA LYS A 214 -1.03 4.38 -16.87
C LYS A 214 -0.13 5.59 -16.97
N LEU A 215 1.19 5.42 -16.93
CA LEU A 215 2.11 6.54 -16.99
C LEU A 215 2.20 7.04 -18.45
N PRO A 216 1.85 8.30 -18.74
CA PRO A 216 1.95 8.81 -20.10
C PRO A 216 3.41 8.90 -20.55
N GLU A 217 3.60 8.98 -21.87
CA GLU A 217 4.92 9.23 -22.43
C GLU A 217 5.53 10.54 -21.93
N VAL A 218 6.83 10.51 -21.65
CA VAL A 218 7.61 11.68 -21.24
C VAL A 218 7.73 12.66 -22.41
N ASP A 219 7.53 13.95 -22.12
CA ASP A 219 7.92 15.06 -22.99
C ASP A 219 9.30 15.57 -22.53
N GLU A 220 10.36 15.06 -23.18
CA GLU A 220 11.74 15.36 -22.82
C GLU A 220 12.04 16.86 -22.85
N ALA A 221 11.46 17.60 -23.80
CA ALA A 221 11.70 19.03 -23.95
C ALA A 221 11.08 19.83 -22.80
N GLN A 222 9.86 19.47 -22.38
CA GLN A 222 9.23 20.08 -21.21
C GLN A 222 9.94 19.69 -19.91
N ALA A 223 10.33 18.42 -19.77
CA ALA A 223 11.06 17.91 -18.60
C ALA A 223 12.39 18.65 -18.40
N LEU A 224 13.21 18.78 -19.46
CA LEU A 224 14.47 19.54 -19.43
C LEU A 224 14.27 21.03 -19.13
N ALA A 225 13.11 21.59 -19.47
CA ALA A 225 12.74 22.96 -19.16
C ALA A 225 12.16 23.14 -17.75
N GLY A 226 12.10 22.09 -16.92
CA GLY A 226 11.51 22.14 -15.58
C GLY A 226 10.00 22.36 -15.57
N LYS A 227 9.31 21.98 -16.65
CA LYS A 227 7.85 22.07 -16.83
C LYS A 227 7.21 20.70 -16.67
N PHE A 228 5.88 20.63 -16.82
CA PHE A 228 5.13 19.38 -16.75
C PHE A 228 5.74 18.33 -17.69
N PRO A 229 6.26 17.20 -17.18
CA PRO A 229 7.21 16.36 -17.92
C PRO A 229 6.55 15.30 -18.81
N PHE A 230 5.22 15.28 -18.91
CA PHE A 230 4.48 14.26 -19.66
C PHE A 230 3.66 14.86 -20.81
N LYS A 231 3.47 14.10 -21.88
CA LYS A 231 2.65 14.53 -23.03
C LYS A 231 1.17 14.68 -22.63
N GLU A 232 0.68 13.80 -21.76
CA GLU A 232 -0.70 13.80 -21.26
C GLU A 232 -0.74 13.92 -19.73
N VAL A 233 -1.91 14.24 -19.18
CA VAL A 233 -2.10 14.25 -17.72
C VAL A 233 -1.92 12.85 -17.16
N VAL A 234 -1.24 12.74 -16.02
CA VAL A 234 -1.06 11.44 -15.34
C VAL A 234 -2.38 11.05 -14.68
N PRO A 235 -2.99 9.90 -14.98
CA PRO A 235 -4.24 9.51 -14.31
C PRO A 235 -4.04 9.31 -12.80
N ALA A 236 -5.01 9.71 -11.97
CA ALA A 236 -4.96 9.53 -10.52
C ALA A 236 -4.71 8.05 -10.10
N ALA A 237 -5.17 7.11 -10.93
CA ALA A 237 -4.98 5.68 -10.71
C ALA A 237 -3.52 5.19 -10.90
N HIS A 238 -2.59 6.03 -11.37
CA HIS A 238 -1.14 5.78 -11.34
C HIS A 238 -0.56 6.08 -9.94
N TYR A 239 -1.13 7.08 -9.25
CA TYR A 239 -0.71 7.51 -7.92
C TYR A 239 -1.28 6.65 -6.79
N GLN A 240 -2.31 5.84 -7.07
CA GLN A 240 -2.74 4.76 -6.19
C GLN A 240 -1.71 3.63 -6.20
N VAL A 241 -1.15 3.33 -5.03
CA VAL A 241 -0.09 2.34 -4.90
C VAL A 241 -0.63 0.99 -4.45
N ALA A 242 -1.79 0.95 -3.79
CA ALA A 242 -2.39 -0.31 -3.36
C ALA A 242 -2.97 -1.07 -4.56
N PRO A 243 -2.97 -2.42 -4.53
CA PRO A 243 -3.83 -3.24 -5.37
C PRO A 243 -5.29 -2.75 -5.46
N GLN A 244 -5.91 -2.90 -6.63
CA GLN A 244 -7.24 -2.34 -6.92
C GLN A 244 -8.34 -2.82 -5.96
N ASP A 245 -8.21 -4.04 -5.45
CA ASP A 245 -9.12 -4.66 -4.50
C ASP A 245 -8.90 -4.18 -3.04
N GLN A 246 -7.98 -3.25 -2.83
CA GLN A 246 -7.68 -2.58 -1.55
C GLN A 246 -7.94 -1.08 -1.62
N GLN A 247 -8.69 -0.64 -2.64
CA GLN A 247 -9.06 0.75 -2.85
C GLN A 247 -10.57 0.89 -2.72
N THR A 248 -11.02 2.06 -2.29
CA THR A 248 -12.44 2.41 -2.24
C THR A 248 -12.66 3.86 -2.66
N PRO A 249 -13.74 4.19 -3.40
CA PRO A 249 -14.05 5.58 -3.74
C PRO A 249 -14.60 6.38 -2.55
N ASN A 250 -14.87 5.73 -1.42
CA ASN A 250 -15.48 6.39 -0.27
C ASN A 250 -14.45 7.26 0.47
N PRO A 251 -14.79 8.52 0.81
CA PRO A 251 -13.89 9.39 1.55
C PRO A 251 -13.80 8.98 3.03
N PHE A 252 -12.61 9.12 3.61
CA PHE A 252 -12.36 8.84 5.03
C PHE A 252 -13.23 9.71 5.94
N SER A 253 -13.92 9.08 6.89
CA SER A 253 -14.90 9.72 7.78
C SER A 253 -14.89 9.09 9.17
N ASP A 254 -15.67 9.63 10.10
CA ASP A 254 -15.79 9.05 11.44
C ASP A 254 -16.44 7.65 11.36
N GLY A 255 -15.97 6.72 12.20
CA GLY A 255 -16.48 5.35 12.26
C GLY A 255 -15.80 4.36 11.32
N TRP A 256 -14.72 4.77 10.65
CA TRP A 256 -13.88 3.87 9.86
C TRP A 256 -13.14 2.87 10.74
N TRP A 257 -12.96 1.66 10.21
CA TRP A 257 -12.31 0.56 10.90
C TRP A 257 -11.57 -0.34 9.92
N ILE A 258 -10.55 -1.02 10.43
CA ILE A 258 -9.88 -2.14 9.76
C ILE A 258 -10.01 -3.40 10.62
N GLU A 259 -10.18 -4.54 9.97
CA GLU A 259 -10.23 -5.85 10.61
C GLU A 259 -9.23 -6.79 9.93
N MET A 260 -8.40 -7.45 10.72
CA MET A 260 -7.31 -8.31 10.26
C MET A 260 -7.44 -9.70 10.87
N MET A 261 -7.26 -10.73 10.05
CA MET A 261 -7.28 -12.14 10.47
C MET A 261 -5.98 -12.82 10.05
N GLY A 262 -5.30 -13.47 11.01
CA GLY A 262 -4.04 -14.18 10.75
C GLY A 262 -2.86 -13.27 10.42
N LEU A 263 -3.02 -11.95 10.64
CA LEU A 263 -2.05 -10.88 10.38
C LEU A 263 -1.70 -10.11 11.65
N THR A 264 -1.86 -10.73 12.82
CA THR A 264 -1.53 -10.11 14.12
C THR A 264 -0.74 -11.13 14.94
N PRO A 265 0.42 -10.75 15.49
CA PRO A 265 1.19 -11.62 16.36
C PRO A 265 0.39 -11.98 17.61
N ASP A 266 0.64 -13.16 18.17
CA ASP A 266 0.06 -13.67 19.43
C ASP A 266 -1.48 -13.79 19.49
N LEU A 267 -2.19 -13.51 18.39
CA LEU A 267 -3.62 -13.74 18.28
C LEU A 267 -3.88 -15.19 17.81
N PRO A 268 -4.78 -15.96 18.47
CA PRO A 268 -5.12 -17.29 18.03
C PRO A 268 -5.65 -17.29 16.58
N TYR A 269 -5.13 -18.19 15.76
CA TYR A 269 -5.55 -18.30 14.36
C TYR A 269 -7.07 -18.48 14.23
N GLY A 270 -7.68 -17.72 13.32
CA GLY A 270 -9.13 -17.68 13.09
C GLY A 270 -9.87 -16.61 13.90
N GLN A 271 -9.22 -15.96 14.88
CA GLN A 271 -9.73 -14.72 15.45
C GLN A 271 -9.33 -13.53 14.59
N SER A 272 -10.13 -12.47 14.68
CA SER A 272 -9.93 -11.23 13.95
C SER A 272 -9.67 -10.09 14.93
N LEU A 273 -8.68 -9.26 14.64
CA LEU A 273 -8.41 -8.02 15.35
C LEU A 273 -9.07 -6.87 14.59
N LYS A 274 -10.01 -6.18 15.24
CA LYS A 274 -10.66 -4.99 14.69
C LYS A 274 -10.13 -3.73 15.37
N LEU A 275 -9.70 -2.77 14.57
CA LEU A 275 -9.20 -1.45 14.99
C LEU A 275 -10.15 -0.38 14.48
N THR A 276 -10.55 0.54 15.35
CA THR A 276 -11.19 1.79 14.92
C THR A 276 -10.11 2.77 14.49
N LEU A 277 -10.21 3.31 13.28
CA LEU A 277 -9.25 4.26 12.75
C LEU A 277 -9.54 5.66 13.32
N PRO A 278 -8.59 6.31 14.01
CA PRO A 278 -8.77 7.66 14.51
C PRO A 278 -8.97 8.64 13.37
N ARG A 279 -9.88 9.60 13.54
CA ARG A 279 -10.05 10.70 12.60
C ARG A 279 -9.68 12.02 13.26
N ILE A 280 -8.41 12.38 13.16
CA ILE A 280 -7.88 13.64 13.65
C ILE A 280 -7.49 14.48 12.44
N VAL A 281 -8.35 15.41 12.02
CA VAL A 281 -8.09 16.19 10.79
C VAL A 281 -7.00 17.23 11.07
N PRO A 282 -5.87 17.23 10.33
CA PRO A 282 -4.84 18.24 10.50
C PRO A 282 -5.33 19.60 10.04
N ARG A 283 -5.06 20.64 10.84
CA ARG A 283 -5.28 22.03 10.43
C ARG A 283 -4.03 22.53 9.71
N CYS A 284 -4.10 22.61 8.40
CA CYS A 284 -3.01 23.14 7.57
C CYS A 284 -3.34 24.55 7.06
N ARG A 285 -2.36 25.45 7.08
CA ARG A 285 -2.49 26.83 6.59
C ARG A 285 -1.30 27.23 5.73
N LEU A 286 -1.56 27.90 4.61
CA LEU A 286 -0.57 28.63 3.85
C LEU A 286 -0.47 30.04 4.42
N VAL A 287 0.70 30.40 4.98
CA VAL A 287 0.97 31.70 5.57
C VAL A 287 1.84 32.53 4.62
N ASN A 288 1.31 33.69 4.22
CA ASN A 288 1.95 34.67 3.34
C ASN A 288 2.01 36.02 4.05
N GLY A 289 3.10 36.29 4.77
CA GLY A 289 3.19 37.50 5.59
C GLY A 289 2.10 37.51 6.69
N PRO A 290 1.19 38.50 6.74
CA PRO A 290 0.11 38.55 7.72
C PRO A 290 -1.09 37.63 7.37
N ASP A 291 -1.19 37.18 6.12
CA ASP A 291 -2.35 36.41 5.64
C ASP A 291 -2.13 34.92 5.86
N ALA A 292 -3.17 34.22 6.33
CA ALA A 292 -3.18 32.77 6.46
C ALA A 292 -4.43 32.19 5.78
N ALA A 293 -4.23 31.38 4.75
CA ALA A 293 -5.31 30.68 4.05
C ALA A 293 -5.37 29.21 4.50
N PRO A 294 -6.56 28.65 4.80
CA PRO A 294 -6.69 27.23 5.11
C PRO A 294 -6.37 26.36 3.89
N ILE A 295 -5.83 25.17 4.14
CA ILE A 295 -5.59 24.14 3.14
C ILE A 295 -6.50 22.96 3.45
N ASP A 296 -7.29 22.54 2.47
CA ASP A 296 -8.16 21.37 2.61
C ASP A 296 -7.30 20.10 2.62
N MET A 297 -7.39 19.36 3.74
CA MET A 297 -6.65 18.12 3.95
C MET A 297 -7.59 16.91 3.83
N GLN A 298 -7.20 15.93 3.03
CA GLN A 298 -7.93 14.68 2.83
C GLN A 298 -7.08 13.50 3.29
N CYS A 299 -7.64 12.61 4.09
CA CYS A 299 -7.00 11.33 4.38
C CYS A 299 -7.32 10.36 3.25
N ASP A 300 -6.29 9.88 2.56
CA ASP A 300 -6.43 9.07 1.35
C ASP A 300 -5.71 7.71 1.43
N THR A 301 -4.93 7.46 2.49
CA THR A 301 -4.07 6.28 2.60
C THR A 301 -3.97 5.78 4.04
N LEU A 302 -4.16 4.47 4.23
CA LEU A 302 -3.77 3.70 5.41
C LEU A 302 -2.57 2.81 5.07
N VAL A 303 -1.48 2.96 5.82
CA VAL A 303 -0.28 2.11 5.73
C VAL A 303 -0.18 1.25 6.98
N ILE A 304 0.06 -0.05 6.85
CA ILE A 304 0.09 -0.97 8.00
C ILE A 304 1.41 -1.74 8.04
N ASP A 305 1.98 -1.86 9.23
CA ASP A 305 3.00 -2.84 9.56
C ASP A 305 2.45 -3.76 10.66
N SER A 306 2.12 -4.99 10.28
CA SER A 306 1.57 -5.96 11.23
C SER A 306 2.62 -6.57 12.17
N GLN A 307 3.90 -6.57 11.78
CA GLN A 307 4.96 -7.16 12.57
C GLN A 307 5.28 -6.30 13.79
N THR A 308 5.30 -4.97 13.58
CA THR A 308 5.52 -3.99 14.64
C THR A 308 4.23 -3.50 15.30
N GLN A 309 3.07 -3.94 14.81
CA GLN A 309 1.74 -3.50 15.27
C GLN A 309 1.56 -1.98 15.17
N GLN A 310 1.97 -1.43 14.02
CA GLN A 310 1.90 -0.01 13.71
C GLN A 310 1.03 0.23 12.47
N PHE A 311 0.42 1.41 12.40
CA PHE A 311 -0.16 1.91 11.17
C PHE A 311 -0.05 3.43 11.07
N SER A 312 -0.17 3.94 9.86
CA SER A 312 -0.13 5.37 9.57
C SER A 312 -1.32 5.79 8.73
N LEU A 313 -1.89 6.96 9.05
CA LEU A 313 -2.86 7.67 8.21
C LEU A 313 -2.16 8.83 7.52
N ILE A 314 -2.23 8.85 6.19
CA ILE A 314 -1.64 9.93 5.38
C ILE A 314 -2.73 10.90 4.98
N TRP A 315 -2.55 12.15 5.38
CA TRP A 315 -3.36 13.29 5.01
C TRP A 315 -2.64 14.12 3.97
N ARG A 316 -3.36 14.50 2.92
CA ARG A 316 -2.81 15.24 1.79
C ARG A 316 -3.63 16.48 1.50
N GLY A 317 -2.93 17.58 1.28
CA GLY A 317 -3.48 18.83 0.76
C GLY A 317 -2.61 19.34 -0.39
N LYS A 318 -3.14 20.27 -1.17
CA LYS A 318 -2.39 20.92 -2.25
C LYS A 318 -2.73 22.40 -2.35
N VAL A 319 -1.76 23.20 -2.76
CA VAL A 319 -1.95 24.61 -3.15
C VAL A 319 -1.29 24.85 -4.50
N LYS A 320 -1.84 25.76 -5.32
CA LYS A 320 -1.20 26.16 -6.57
C LYS A 320 0.10 26.91 -6.24
N LYS A 321 1.18 26.63 -6.97
CA LYS A 321 2.48 27.31 -6.76
C LYS A 321 2.36 28.84 -6.93
N SER A 322 1.43 29.30 -7.78
CA SER A 322 1.10 30.72 -7.96
C SER A 322 0.54 31.40 -6.70
N GLN A 323 0.03 30.64 -5.72
CA GLN A 323 -0.44 31.17 -4.43
C GLN A 323 0.70 31.29 -3.40
N THR A 324 1.88 30.73 -3.71
CA THR A 324 3.05 30.78 -2.84
C THR A 324 3.99 31.91 -3.28
N GLY A 325 4.64 32.54 -2.30
CA GLY A 325 5.73 33.50 -2.48
C GLY A 325 7.04 32.96 -1.89
N SER A 326 8.13 33.71 -2.05
CA SER A 326 9.46 33.31 -1.59
C SER A 326 9.57 33.07 -0.08
N ASN A 327 8.67 33.65 0.71
CA ASN A 327 8.63 33.54 2.17
C ASN A 327 7.38 32.81 2.67
N SER A 328 6.68 32.07 1.79
CA SER A 328 5.52 31.27 2.22
C SER A 328 5.92 30.23 3.25
N VAL A 329 5.08 30.06 4.27
CA VAL A 329 5.25 29.01 5.28
C VAL A 329 3.99 28.16 5.32
N PHE A 330 4.16 26.85 5.27
CA PHE A 330 3.11 25.89 5.57
C PHE A 330 3.10 25.64 7.07
N LEU A 331 1.99 25.95 7.73
CA LEU A 331 1.78 25.69 9.15
C LEU A 331 0.87 24.46 9.31
N VAL A 332 1.32 23.49 10.10
CA VAL A 332 0.58 22.26 10.44
C VAL A 332 0.32 22.26 11.94
N GLU A 333 -0.95 22.12 12.33
CA GLU A 333 -1.41 22.16 13.71
C GLU A 333 -2.42 21.03 13.97
N GLU A 334 -2.46 20.57 15.21
CA GLU A 334 -3.59 19.77 15.69
C GLU A 334 -4.81 20.67 15.90
N ALA A 335 -5.98 20.24 15.42
CA ALA A 335 -7.21 20.97 15.70
C ALA A 335 -7.50 20.89 17.21
N GLN A 336 -7.34 22.00 17.94
CA GLN A 336 -7.74 22.04 19.34
C GLN A 336 -9.23 21.67 19.46
N THR A 337 -9.54 20.61 20.20
CA THR A 337 -10.90 20.38 20.70
C THR A 337 -11.33 21.66 21.38
N GLN A 338 -12.35 22.33 20.86
CA GLN A 338 -12.96 23.47 21.53
C GLN A 338 -13.32 23.01 22.94
N GLY A 339 -12.60 23.54 23.93
CA GLY A 339 -12.90 23.30 25.33
C GLY A 339 -14.36 23.63 25.56
N VAL A 340 -15.10 22.69 26.12
CA VAL A 340 -16.42 22.97 26.68
C VAL A 340 -16.20 24.08 27.70
N ALA A 341 -16.61 25.30 27.35
CA ALA A 341 -16.66 26.39 28.30
C ALA A 341 -17.63 25.95 29.40
N HIS A 342 -17.09 25.55 30.54
CA HIS A 342 -17.88 25.43 31.76
C HIS A 342 -18.40 26.83 32.09
N ALA A 343 -19.65 27.08 31.73
CA ALA A 343 -20.40 28.20 32.26
C ALA A 343 -20.53 27.98 33.78
N VAL A 344 -20.03 28.96 34.53
CA VAL A 344 -20.12 29.08 36.00
C VAL A 344 -21.56 29.29 36.43
#